data_AF-A0A534ERD0-F1
#
_entry.id   AF-A0A534ERD0-F1
#
_cell.length_a   1.000
_cell.length_b   1.000
_cell.length_c   1.000
_cell.angle_alpha   90.00
_cell.angle_beta   90.00
_cell.angle_gamma   90.00
#
_symmetry.space_group_name_H-M   'P 1'
#
loop_
_entity.id
_entity.type
_entity.pdbx_description
1 polymer ?
#
loop_
_entity_poly.entity_id
_entity_poly.type
_entity_poly.pdbx_seq_one_letter_code
_entity_poly.pdbx_strand_id
1 'polypeptide(L)'
;MRPVPRLLLLMVLAVAVPADAKTTVIDDSGTLPYDAPLVLHWEQLSPRRPVNNRMTGRLTVRVKLHVAPWLRRPGRIYLALPPQQPGAMNASWST
;
A
#
# COMPACT_ATOMS: atom_id res chain seq x y z
N MET A 1 -46.45 36.19 24.51
CA MET A 1 -45.87 35.05 23.78
C MET A 1 -44.58 35.52 23.11
N ARG A 2 -43.41 35.07 23.58
CA ARG A 2 -42.09 35.50 23.05
C ARG A 2 -41.57 34.42 22.08
N PRO A 3 -41.29 34.74 20.81
CA PRO A 3 -40.75 33.76 19.87
C PRO A 3 -39.23 33.83 19.85
N VAL A 4 -38.55 32.92 20.55
CA VAL A 4 -37.08 32.75 20.44
C VAL A 4 -36.76 31.29 20.77
N PRO A 5 -35.87 30.56 20.06
CA PRO A 5 -35.34 30.78 18.72
C PRO A 5 -35.36 29.49 17.86
N ARG A 6 -35.89 29.55 16.63
CA ARG A 6 -35.56 28.54 15.59
C ARG A 6 -34.06 28.55 15.20
N LEU A 7 -33.32 29.59 15.63
CA LEU A 7 -31.89 29.76 15.39
C LEU A 7 -31.01 28.72 16.12
N LEU A 8 -31.46 28.15 17.25
CA LEU A 8 -30.67 27.14 17.97
C LEU A 8 -30.66 25.77 17.25
N LEU A 9 -31.67 25.50 16.42
CA LEU A 9 -31.78 24.22 15.71
C LEU A 9 -30.88 24.15 14.45
N LEU A 10 -30.40 25.29 13.96
CA LEU A 10 -29.50 25.38 12.79
C LEU A 10 -28.02 25.34 13.15
N MET A 11 -27.67 25.30 14.44
CA MET A 11 -26.28 25.24 14.92
C MET A 11 -25.81 23.80 15.20
N VAL A 12 -26.41 22.80 14.56
CA VAL A 12 -25.80 21.47 14.41
C VAL A 12 -25.35 21.34 12.96
N LEU A 13 -24.51 22.29 12.53
CA LEU A 13 -23.74 22.13 11.31
C LEU A 13 -22.65 21.12 11.65
N ALA A 14 -22.86 19.87 11.23
CA ALA A 14 -21.92 18.77 11.39
C ALA A 14 -20.55 19.23 10.89
N VAL A 15 -19.63 19.49 11.82
CA VAL A 15 -18.22 19.69 11.52
C VAL A 15 -17.73 18.34 10.99
N ALA A 16 -17.73 18.19 9.67
CA ALA A 16 -17.11 17.07 9.00
C ALA A 16 -15.60 17.19 9.24
N VAL A 17 -15.13 16.55 10.31
CA VAL A 17 -13.68 16.43 10.56
C VAL A 17 -13.13 15.60 9.41
N PRO A 18 -12.16 16.11 8.63
CA PRO A 18 -11.49 15.29 7.64
C PRO A 18 -10.85 14.11 8.38
N ALA A 19 -11.32 12.91 8.08
CA ALA A 19 -10.67 11.70 8.54
C ALA A 19 -9.39 11.55 7.71
N ASP A 20 -8.28 12.08 8.21
CA ASP A 20 -6.97 11.87 7.61
C ASP A 20 -6.66 10.37 7.60
N ALA A 21 -6.62 9.81 6.40
CA ALA A 21 -6.20 8.43 6.18
C ALA A 21 -4.69 8.33 6.44
N LYS A 22 -4.32 8.20 7.72
CA LYS A 22 -2.92 8.07 8.13
C LYS A 22 -2.39 6.70 7.72
N THR A 23 -1.37 6.72 6.87
CA THR A 23 -0.57 5.52 6.58
C THR A 23 0.46 5.34 7.70
N THR A 24 0.58 4.13 8.21
CA THR A 24 1.53 3.77 9.26
C THR A 24 2.36 2.58 8.81
N VAL A 25 3.64 2.58 9.16
CA VAL A 25 4.49 1.41 8.98
C VAL A 25 4.01 0.33 9.94
N ILE A 26 3.85 -0.88 9.43
CA ILE A 26 3.51 -2.08 10.21
C ILE A 26 4.81 -2.84 10.41
N ASP A 27 5.06 -3.29 11.63
CA ASP A 27 6.18 -4.19 11.91
C ASP A 27 5.97 -5.53 11.19
N ASP A 28 6.90 -5.83 10.28
CA ASP A 28 6.94 -7.03 9.44
C ASP A 28 8.23 -7.85 9.66
N SER A 29 8.96 -7.60 10.76
CA SER A 29 10.27 -8.21 11.06
C SER A 29 10.32 -9.74 11.06
N GLY A 30 9.16 -10.41 11.21
CA GLY A 30 9.05 -11.86 11.11
C GLY A 30 8.75 -12.42 9.72
N THR A 31 8.77 -11.57 8.69
CA THR A 31 8.55 -11.95 7.29
C THR A 31 9.76 -12.70 6.74
N LEU A 32 9.53 -13.85 6.10
CA LEU A 32 10.59 -14.69 5.55
C LEU A 32 10.34 -14.96 4.04
N PRO A 33 11.36 -14.83 3.18
CA PRO A 33 11.26 -15.31 1.80
C PRO A 33 11.20 -16.85 1.80
N TYR A 34 10.37 -17.43 0.92
CA TYR A 34 10.28 -18.89 0.79
C TYR A 34 11.50 -19.46 0.06
N ASP A 35 11.87 -18.87 -1.08
CA ASP A 35 12.95 -19.31 -1.96
C ASP A 35 13.89 -18.13 -2.25
N ALA A 36 15.01 -18.03 -1.54
CA ALA A 36 16.05 -17.04 -1.84
C ALA A 36 17.24 -17.73 -2.51
N PRO A 37 17.86 -17.16 -3.55
CA PRO A 37 17.71 -15.79 -4.06
C PRO A 37 16.66 -15.58 -5.18
N LEU A 38 16.12 -14.36 -5.31
CA LEU A 38 15.29 -13.93 -6.44
C LEU A 38 16.09 -14.02 -7.75
N VAL A 39 15.60 -14.81 -8.69
CA VAL A 39 16.18 -14.93 -10.04
C VAL A 39 15.42 -14.04 -11.02
N LEU A 40 16.16 -13.18 -11.72
CA LEU A 40 15.64 -12.27 -12.74
C LEU A 40 15.94 -12.81 -14.15
N HIS A 41 14.99 -12.61 -15.07
CA HIS A 41 15.10 -13.01 -16.47
C HIS A 41 14.79 -11.81 -17.37
N TRP A 42 15.56 -11.67 -18.45
CA TRP A 42 15.27 -10.68 -19.48
C TRP A 42 13.97 -11.02 -20.20
N GLU A 43 13.06 -10.05 -20.32
CA GLU A 43 11.84 -10.24 -21.12
C GLU A 43 12.17 -10.36 -22.62
N GLN A 44 13.20 -9.67 -23.10
CA GLN A 44 13.63 -9.70 -24.49
C GLN A 44 14.96 -10.43 -24.65
N LEU A 45 14.94 -11.47 -25.49
CA LEU A 45 16.11 -12.31 -25.81
C LEU A 45 16.82 -11.93 -27.13
N SER A 46 16.28 -10.98 -27.90
CA SER A 46 16.73 -10.71 -29.29
C SER A 46 17.13 -9.24 -29.53
N PRO A 47 18.29 -8.98 -30.17
CA PRO A 47 18.80 -7.63 -30.44
C PRO A 47 18.11 -6.87 -31.59
N ARG A 48 17.11 -7.47 -32.28
CA ARG A 48 16.50 -6.89 -33.50
C ARG A 48 15.24 -6.02 -33.28
N ARG A 49 14.84 -5.76 -32.03
CA ARG A 49 13.66 -4.93 -31.69
C ARG A 49 14.06 -3.69 -30.88
N PRO A 50 13.23 -2.63 -30.87
CA PRO A 50 13.42 -1.49 -29.97
C PRO A 50 13.70 -1.99 -28.56
N VAL A 51 14.70 -1.39 -27.92
CA VAL A 51 15.33 -1.87 -26.70
C VAL A 51 14.30 -2.02 -25.57
N ASN A 52 13.87 -3.25 -25.27
CA ASN A 52 13.15 -3.57 -24.03
C ASN A 52 14.18 -4.02 -22.98
N ASN A 53 14.68 -3.07 -22.19
CA ASN A 53 15.61 -3.32 -21.08
C ASN A 53 14.87 -3.75 -19.80
N ARG A 54 13.87 -4.62 -19.92
CA ARG A 54 13.04 -5.06 -18.80
C ARG A 54 13.44 -6.45 -18.34
N MET A 55 13.70 -6.57 -17.04
CA MET A 55 13.86 -7.84 -16.35
C MET A 55 12.61 -8.13 -15.52
N THR A 56 12.24 -9.40 -15.42
CA THR A 56 11.17 -9.87 -14.54
C THR A 56 11.63 -11.03 -13.67
N GLY A 57 11.06 -11.12 -12.48
CA GLY A 57 11.22 -12.25 -11.58
C GLY A 57 10.02 -12.35 -10.67
N ARG A 58 9.85 -13.51 -10.04
CA ARG A 58 8.78 -13.78 -9.08
C ARG A 58 9.41 -14.36 -7.82
N LEU A 59 8.95 -13.85 -6.67
CA LEU A 59 9.34 -14.34 -5.36
C LEU A 59 8.07 -14.63 -4.56
N THR A 60 8.07 -15.75 -3.86
CA THR A 60 7.06 -16.08 -2.85
C THR A 60 7.59 -15.68 -1.48
N VAL A 61 6.79 -14.94 -0.72
CA VAL A 61 7.17 -14.43 0.61
C VAL A 61 6.08 -14.80 1.60
N ARG A 62 6.48 -15.34 2.76
CA ARG A 62 5.56 -15.52 3.89
C ARG A 62 5.52 -14.23 4.70
N VAL A 63 4.52 -13.39 4.43
CA VAL A 63 4.35 -12.12 5.13
C VAL A 63 3.78 -12.36 6.53
N LYS A 64 4.44 -11.78 7.54
CA LYS A 64 3.95 -11.79 8.93
C LYS A 64 3.76 -10.36 9.39
N LEU A 65 2.51 -9.96 9.63
CA LEU A 65 2.14 -8.59 10.00
C LEU A 65 1.50 -8.57 11.38
N HIS A 66 1.95 -7.65 12.25
CA HIS A 66 1.27 -7.40 13.52
C HIS A 66 0.11 -6.41 13.34
N VAL A 67 -1.10 -6.93 13.10
CA VAL A 67 -2.30 -6.12 12.79
C VAL A 67 -3.28 -5.95 13.96
N ALA A 68 -2.92 -6.37 15.17
CA ALA A 68 -3.81 -6.30 16.34
C ALA A 68 -4.44 -4.92 16.59
N PRO A 69 -3.74 -3.78 16.41
CA PRO A 69 -4.33 -2.45 16.59
C PRO A 69 -5.48 -2.12 15.63
N TRP A 70 -5.61 -2.84 14.51
CA TRP A 70 -6.61 -2.60 13.47
C TRP A 70 -7.71 -3.68 13.43
N LEU A 71 -7.81 -4.52 14.46
CA LEU A 71 -8.83 -5.55 14.51
C LEU A 71 -10.23 -4.95 14.34
N ARG A 72 -11.03 -5.52 13.41
CA ARG A 72 -12.36 -5.05 13.01
C ARG A 72 -12.40 -3.64 12.39
N ARG A 73 -11.27 -3.12 11.89
CA ARG A 73 -11.22 -1.87 11.12
C ARG A 73 -10.91 -2.16 9.65
N PRO A 74 -11.68 -1.62 8.69
CA PRO A 74 -11.33 -1.75 7.28
C PRO A 74 -10.05 -0.95 6.98
N GLY A 75 -9.21 -1.45 6.09
CA GLY A 75 -7.95 -0.82 5.73
C GLY A 75 -7.36 -1.39 4.46
N ARG A 76 -6.26 -0.79 4.00
CA ARG A 76 -5.46 -1.26 2.87
C ARG A 76 -4.02 -1.46 3.33
N ILE A 77 -3.41 -2.54 2.87
CA ILE A 77 -2.00 -2.86 3.12
C ILE A 77 -1.25 -2.53 1.83
N TYR A 78 -0.18 -1.74 1.96
CA TYR A 78 0.68 -1.36 0.86
C TYR A 78 2.07 -1.94 1.10
N LEU A 79 2.69 -2.48 0.05
CA LEU A 79 4.09 -2.85 0.07
C LEU A 79 4.94 -1.60 -0.17
N ALA A 80 5.83 -1.28 0.78
CA ALA A 80 6.82 -0.23 0.58
C ALA A 80 8.04 -0.82 -0.14
N LEU A 81 8.36 -0.30 -1.31
CA LEU A 81 9.59 -0.65 -2.03
C LEU A 81 10.67 0.37 -1.67
N PRO A 82 11.90 -0.06 -1.32
CA PRO A 82 12.98 0.87 -1.11
C PRO A 82 13.29 1.61 -2.44
N PRO A 83 13.89 2.81 -2.39
CA PRO A 83 14.35 3.51 -3.60
C PRO A 83 15.21 2.58 -4.47
N GLN A 84 14.82 2.41 -5.73
CA GLN A 84 15.51 1.52 -6.66
C GLN A 84 16.47 2.33 -7.54
N GLN A 85 17.73 1.90 -7.62
CA GLN A 85 18.72 2.37 -8.59
C GLN A 85 19.23 1.16 -9.37
N PRO A 86 19.35 1.22 -10.72
CA PRO A 86 19.26 2.40 -11.59
C PRO A 86 17.90 2.62 -12.29
N GLY A 87 16.80 1.96 -11.90
CA GLY A 87 15.53 2.05 -12.65
C GLY A 87 14.26 1.85 -11.83
N ALA A 88 13.14 2.29 -12.39
CA ALA A 88 11.81 2.10 -11.80
C ALA A 88 11.45 0.60 -11.73
N MET A 89 10.99 0.15 -10.57
CA MET A 89 10.48 -1.21 -10.36
C MET A 89 8.96 -1.17 -10.26
N ASN A 90 8.29 -2.01 -11.04
CA ASN A 90 6.87 -2.27 -10.87
C ASN A 90 6.70 -3.63 -10.17
N ALA A 91 5.97 -3.64 -9.06
CA ALA A 91 5.60 -4.87 -8.37
C ALA A 91 4.09 -5.06 -8.41
N SER A 92 3.67 -6.31 -8.54
CA SER A 92 2.29 -6.74 -8.34
C SER A 92 2.30 -7.95 -7.43
N TRP A 93 1.29 -8.07 -6.57
CA TRP A 93 1.17 -9.21 -5.67
C TRP A 93 -0.22 -9.83 -5.79
N SER A 94 -0.27 -11.12 -5.55
CA SER A 94 -1.49 -11.90 -5.41
C SER A 94 -1.35 -12.77 -4.17
N THR A 95 -2.41 -12.88 -3.38
CA THR A 95 -2.48 -13.77 -2.21
C THR A 95 -3.08 -15.11 -2.61
#